data_AF-E3HWA1-F1
#
_entry.id   AF-E3HWA1-F1
#
_cell.length_a   1.000
_cell.length_b   1.000
_cell.length_c   1.000
_cell.angle_alpha   90.00
_cell.angle_beta   90.00
_cell.angle_gamma   90.00
#
_symmetry.space_group_name_H-M   'P 1'
#
loop_
_entity.id
_entity.type
_entity.pdbx_description
1 polymer ?
#
loop_
_entity_poly.entity_id
_entity_poly.type
_entity_poly.pdbx_seq_one_letter_code
_entity_poly.pdbx_strand_id
1 'polypeptide(L)' 'MSFYGVIIAEGNFKRWFRGLLIWVGVVLALLGLRFDIYFLALIGVVVGGVGMYAAKAAMVNVKPFREKGKY' A
#
# COMPACT_ATOMS: atom_id res chain seq x y z
N MET A 1 -11.06 11.88 15.24
CA MET A 1 -10.48 10.57 14.87
C MET A 1 -9.51 10.80 13.72
N SER A 2 -8.21 10.64 13.90
CA SER A 2 -7.22 11.01 12.86
C SER A 2 -7.15 9.93 11.78
N PHE A 3 -7.39 10.29 10.51
CA PHE A 3 -7.37 9.42 9.33
C PHE A 3 -6.10 8.54 9.26
N TYR A 4 -4.99 9.07 9.77
CA TYR A 4 -3.70 8.39 9.86
C TYR A 4 -3.69 7.17 10.79
N GLY A 5 -4.47 7.14 11.87
CA GLY A 5 -4.54 5.99 12.80
C GLY A 5 -5.29 4.78 12.23
N VAL A 6 -6.08 5.00 11.16
CA VAL A 6 -6.76 3.93 10.43
C VAL A 6 -5.78 3.21 9.50
N ILE A 7 -4.81 3.94 8.95
CA ILE A 7 -3.88 3.49 7.92
C ILE A 7 -2.52 3.05 8.50
N ILE A 8 -2.03 3.79 9.49
CA ILE A 8 -0.70 3.64 10.10
C ILE A 8 -0.90 3.25 11.57
N ALA A 9 -0.29 2.14 11.97
CA ALA A 9 -0.20 1.69 13.35
C ALA A 9 1.24 1.28 13.67
N GLU A 10 1.74 1.67 14.84
CA GLU A 10 3.06 1.23 15.36
C GLU A 10 4.25 1.54 14.41
N GLY A 11 4.18 2.65 13.69
CA GLY A 11 5.24 3.07 12.75
C GLY A 11 5.24 2.33 11.42
N ASN A 12 4.19 1.55 11.13
CA ASN A 12 4.01 0.83 9.87
C ASN A 12 2.58 0.93 9.33
N PHE A 13 2.37 0.63 8.05
CA PHE A 13 1.02 0.45 7.51
C PHE A 13 0.34 -0.74 8.17
N LYS A 14 -0.96 -0.66 8.49
CA LYS A 14 -1.70 -1.84 9.00
C LYS A 14 -1.69 -2.96 7.98
N ARG A 15 -1.65 -4.21 8.46
CA ARG A 15 -1.67 -5.42 7.61
C ARG A 15 -2.86 -5.43 6.63
N TRP A 16 -4.03 -5.00 7.09
CA TRP A 16 -5.22 -4.84 6.24
C TRP A 16 -5.00 -3.83 5.11
N PHE A 17 -4.40 -2.67 5.40
CA PHE A 17 -4.17 -1.62 4.41
C PHE A 17 -3.16 -2.06 3.33
N ARG A 18 -2.13 -2.82 3.71
CA ARG A 18 -1.17 -3.41 2.75
C ARG A 18 -1.84 -4.43 1.83
N GLY A 19 -2.69 -5.29 2.39
CA GLY A 19 -3.48 -6.23 1.60
C GLY A 19 -4.41 -5.51 0.62
N LEU A 20 -5.02 -4.40 1.06
CA LEU A 20 -5.92 -3.58 0.25
C LEU A 20 -5.19 -2.88 -0.90
N LEU A 21 -3.99 -2.32 -0.66
CA LEU A 21 -3.13 -1.76 -1.71
C LEU A 21 -2.77 -2.78 -2.79
N ILE A 22 -2.39 -4.00 -2.38
CA ILE A 22 -2.06 -5.09 -3.31
C ILE A 22 -3.30 -5.47 -4.13
N TRP A 23 -4.45 -5.67 -3.47
CA TRP A 23 -5.70 -6.01 -4.13
C TRP A 23 -6.17 -4.95 -5.14
N VAL A 24 -6.17 -3.68 -4.72
CA VAL A 24 -6.55 -2.56 -5.59
C VAL A 24 -5.60 -2.44 -6.77
N GLY A 25 -4.29 -2.60 -6.54
CA GLY A 25 -3.29 -2.59 -7.60
C GLY A 25 -3.53 -3.68 -8.65
N VAL A 26 -3.81 -4.92 -8.23
CA VAL A 26 -4.11 -6.03 -9.16
C VAL A 26 -5.40 -5.77 -9.94
N VAL A 27 -6.47 -5.31 -9.27
CA VAL A 27 -7.75 -5.03 -9.94
C VAL A 27 -7.59 -3.91 -10.98
N LEU A 28 -6.89 -2.83 -10.65
CA LEU A 28 -6.61 -1.74 -11.57
C LEU A 28 -5.74 -2.20 -12.75
N ALA A 29 -4.74 -3.05 -12.49
CA ALA A 29 -3.88 -3.61 -13.53
C ALA A 29 -4.70 -4.45 -14.52
N LEU A 30 -5.56 -5.34 -14.02
CA LEU A 30 -6.43 -6.20 -14.83
C LEU A 30 -7.49 -5.39 -15.61
N LEU A 31 -8.09 -4.38 -14.98
CA LEU A 31 -9.03 -3.49 -15.65
C LEU A 31 -8.34 -2.67 -16.74
N GLY A 32 -7.16 -2.10 -16.45
CA GLY A 32 -6.40 -1.34 -17.43
C GLY A 32 -6.03 -2.18 -18.65
N LEU A 33 -5.63 -3.44 -18.45
CA LEU A 33 -5.35 -4.36 -19.54
C LEU A 33 -6.61 -4.74 -20.32
N ARG A 34 -7.74 -4.95 -19.63
CA ARG A 34 -9.02 -5.32 -20.25
C ARG A 34 -9.61 -4.22 -21.13
N PHE A 35 -9.36 -2.95 -20.82
CA PHE A 35 -9.87 -1.81 -21.58
C PHE A 35 -8.83 -1.19 -22.52
N ASP A 36 -7.64 -1.81 -22.69
CA ASP A 36 -6.51 -1.25 -23.45
C ASP A 36 -6.05 0.15 -22.95
N ILE A 37 -6.33 0.45 -21.68
CA ILE A 37 -5.90 1.70 -21.04
C ILE A 37 -4.59 1.43 -20.30
N TYR A 38 -3.49 1.48 -21.05
CA TYR A 38 -2.14 1.23 -20.54
C TYR A 38 -1.75 2.12 -19.35
N PHE A 39 -2.23 3.37 -19.30
CA PHE A 39 -2.01 4.25 -18.15
C PHE A 39 -2.67 3.70 -16.87
N LEU A 40 -3.88 3.14 -16.99
CA LEU A 40 -4.58 2.57 -15.85
C LEU A 40 -3.90 1.28 -15.38
N ALA A 41 -3.40 0.48 -16.32
CA ALA A 41 -2.62 -0.71 -16.01
C ALA A 41 -1.32 -0.37 -15.26
N LEU A 42 -0.61 0.65 -15.73
CA LEU A 42 0.61 1.16 -15.10
C LEU A 42 0.34 1.65 -13.67
N ILE A 43 -0.73 2.40 -13.46
CA ILE A 43 -1.15 2.87 -12.13
C ILE A 43 -1.42 1.67 -11.21
N GLY A 44 -2.13 0.66 -11.69
CA GLY A 44 -2.37 -0.57 -10.93
C GLY A 44 -1.08 -1.28 -10.50
N VAL A 45 -0.12 -1.42 -11.41
CA VAL A 45 1.19 -2.01 -11.12
C VAL A 45 1.97 -1.19 -10.09
N VAL A 46 1.99 0.14 -10.21
CA VAL A 46 2.66 1.03 -9.24
C VAL A 46 2.02 0.91 -7.86
N VAL A 47 0.69 0.98 -7.78
CA VAL A 47 -0.06 0.88 -6.51
C VAL A 47 0.15 -0.47 -5.85
N GLY A 48 0.07 -1.56 -6.62
CA GLY A 48 0.34 -2.92 -6.13
C GLY A 48 1.79 -3.09 -5.67
N GLY A 49 2.74 -2.53 -6.42
CA GLY A 49 4.15 -2.49 -6.07
C GLY A 49 4.40 -1.78 -4.75
N VAL A 50 3.80 -0.61 -4.53
CA VAL A 50 3.88 0.13 -3.25
C VAL A 50 3.30 -0.70 -2.10
N GLY A 51 2.17 -1.38 -2.32
CA GLY A 51 1.59 -2.31 -1.36
C GLY A 51 2.54 -3.46 -0.98
N MET A 52 3.21 -4.05 -1.97
CA MET A 52 4.18 -5.13 -1.76
C MET A 52 5.47 -4.64 -1.08
N TYR A 53 5.98 -3.46 -1.45
CA TYR A 53 7.11 -2.82 -0.77
C TYR A 53 6.79 -2.50 0.68
N ALA A 54 5.60 -1.97 0.96
CA ALA A 54 5.13 -1.74 2.33
C ALA A 54 5.00 -3.05 3.11
N ALA A 55 4.52 -4.13 2.46
CA ALA A 55 4.45 -5.45 3.08
C ALA A 55 5.83 -6.00 3.42
N LYS A 56 6.80 -5.84 2.50
CA LYS A 56 8.18 -6.26 2.69
C LYS A 56 8.88 -5.45 3.79
N ALA A 57 8.72 -4.13 3.81
CA ALA A 57 9.29 -3.25 4.84
C ALA A 57 8.89 -3.70 6.25
N ALA A 58 7.66 -4.18 6.42
CA ALA A 58 7.20 -4.71 7.69
C ALA A 58 7.74 -6.09 8.04
N MET A 59 7.95 -6.96 7.06
CA MET A 59 8.58 -8.27 7.29
C MET A 59 10.03 -8.10 7.75
N VAL A 60 10.72 -7.07 7.26
CA VAL A 60 12.11 -6.76 7.66
C VAL A 60 12.20 -5.83 8.89
N ASN A 61 11.10 -5.60 9.61
CA ASN A 61 11.02 -4.71 10.78
C ASN A 61 11.51 -3.26 10.53
N VAL A 62 11.58 -2.83 9.27
CA VAL A 62 11.85 -1.43 8.95
C VAL A 62 10.58 -0.66 9.26
N LYS A 63 10.67 0.29 10.19
CA LYS A 63 9.59 1.21 10.57
C LYS A 63 9.77 2.52 9.80
N PRO A 64 9.16 2.67 8.61
CA PRO A 64 9.32 3.88 7.80
C PRO A 64 8.65 5.11 8.43
N PHE A 65 7.68 4.92 9.33
CA PHE A 65 7.03 6.01 10.03
C PHE A 65 7.57 6.09 11.46
N ARG A 66 8.20 7.22 11.78
CA ARG A 66 8.62 7.53 13.16
C ARG A 66 7.36 7.68 14.01
N GLU A 67 7.24 6.94 15.11
CA GLU A 67 6.15 7.16 16.08
C GLU A 67 6.22 8.61 16.57
N LYS A 68 5.28 9.45 16.15
CA LYS A 68 5.06 10.74 16.81
C LYS A 68 4.41 10.44 18.16
N GLY A 69 5.22 10.40 19.22
CA GLY A 69 4.73 10.19 20.60
C GLY A 69 5.68 9.50 21.58
N LYS A 70 6.89 9.09 21.19
CA LYS A 70 7.96 8.77 22.15
C LYS A 70 9.02 9.86 22.15
N TYR A 71 8.68 10.95 22.82
CA TYR A 71 9.42 11.65 23.89
C TYR A 71 8.53 12.83 24.31
#